data_AF-A0A5H2N4Z7-F1
#
_entry.id   AF-A0A5H2N4Z7-F1
#
_cell.length_a   1.000
_cell.length_b   1.000
_cell.length_c   1.000
_cell.angle_alpha   90.00
_cell.angle_beta   90.00
_cell.angle_gamma   90.00
#
_symmetry.space_group_name_H-M   'P 1'
#
loop_
_entity.id
_entity.type
_entity.pdbx_description
1 polymer ?
#
loop_
_entity_poly.entity_id
_entity_poly.type
_entity_poly.pdbx_seq_one_letter_code
_entity_poly.pdbx_strand_id
1 'polypeptide(L)' 'VQWMWGGFAIDNATLTRFYSLHFLLPFIISGMSMIHLLF' A
#
# COMPACT_ATOMS: atom_id res chain seq x y z
N VAL A 1 8.50 11.71 -7.49
CA VAL A 1 8.24 11.89 -6.03
C VAL A 1 6.97 12.67 -5.75
N GLN A 2 6.76 13.83 -6.38
CA GLN A 2 5.55 14.65 -6.22
C GLN A 2 4.22 13.93 -6.53
N TRP A 3 4.21 12.95 -7.45
CA TRP A 3 3.03 12.11 -7.69
C TRP A 3 2.64 11.25 -6.46
N MET A 4 3.62 10.65 -5.77
CA MET A 4 3.36 9.87 -4.56
C MET A 4 3.02 10.78 -3.37
N TRP A 5 3.81 11.84 -3.20
CA TRP A 5 3.72 12.70 -2.02
C TRP A 5 2.65 13.79 -2.15
N GLY A 6 2.13 14.05 -3.34
CA GLY A 6 1.19 15.16 -3.57
C GLY A 6 1.83 16.55 -3.44
N GLY A 7 3.16 16.64 -3.23
CA GLY A 7 3.90 17.87 -3.02
C GLY A 7 5.41 17.62 -2.94
N PHE A 8 6.15 18.64 -2.51
CA PHE A 8 7.62 18.61 -2.38
C PHE A 8 8.11 17.99 -1.05
N ALA A 9 7.20 17.76 -0.09
CA ALA A 9 7.47 17.13 1.19
C ALA A 9 6.41 16.06 1.48
N ILE A 10 6.72 15.14 2.40
CA ILE A 10 5.76 14.17 2.92
C ILE A 10 4.76 14.92 3.78
N ASP A 11 3.49 14.89 3.37
CA ASP A 11 2.39 15.61 4.02
C ASP A 11 1.24 14.66 4.39
N ASN A 12 0.14 15.23 4.87
CA ASN A 12 -1.07 14.48 5.22
C ASN A 12 -1.68 13.71 4.01
N ALA A 13 -1.57 14.25 2.80
CA ALA A 13 -2.02 13.56 1.60
C ALA A 13 -1.19 12.29 1.35
N THR A 14 0.12 12.34 1.60
CA THR A 14 1.00 11.17 1.55
C THR A 14 0.62 10.14 2.62
N LEU A 15 0.40 10.57 3.86
CA LEU A 15 0.04 9.69 4.98
C LEU A 15 -1.27 8.96 4.72
N THR A 16 -2.29 9.66 4.22
CA THR A 16 -3.60 9.08 3.89
C THR A 16 -3.48 8.04 2.77
N ARG A 17 -2.67 8.31 1.73
CA ARG A 17 -2.40 7.32 0.66
C ARG A 17 -1.67 6.09 1.19
N PHE A 18 -0.68 6.29 2.06
CA PHE A 18 0.02 5.18 2.69
C PHE A 18 -0.93 4.36 3.55
N TYR A 19 -1.77 4.95 4.39
CA TYR A 19 -2.75 4.21 5.17
C TYR A 19 -3.62 3.29 4.29
N SER A 20 -4.14 3.79 3.17
CA SER A 20 -4.92 2.98 2.22
C SER A 20 -4.13 1.81 1.62
N LEU A 21 -2.86 2.03 1.25
CA LEU A 21 -2.00 0.95 0.75
C LEU A 21 -1.68 -0.08 1.84
N HIS A 22 -1.36 0.37 3.06
CA HIS A 22 -1.07 -0.51 4.19
C HIS A 22 -2.29 -1.34 4.58
N PHE A 23 -3.50 -0.79 4.44
CA PHE A 23 -4.73 -1.56 4.67
C PHE A 23 -4.95 -2.63 3.59
N LEU A 24 -4.65 -2.33 2.33
CA LEU A 24 -4.87 -3.24 1.20
C LEU A 24 -3.85 -4.39 1.14
N LEU A 25 -2.57 -4.10 1.40
CA LEU A 25 -1.46 -5.05 1.22
C LEU A 25 -1.63 -6.38 1.99
N PRO A 26 -2.06 -6.41 3.27
CA PRO A 26 -2.27 -7.65 4.00
C PRO A 26 -3.23 -8.62 3.31
N PHE A 27 -4.27 -8.13 2.65
CA PHE A 27 -5.23 -8.98 1.93
C PHE A 27 -4.62 -9.57 0.66
N ILE A 28 -3.84 -8.78 -0.08
CA ILE A 28 -3.09 -9.27 -1.25
C ILE A 28 -2.10 -10.35 -0.82
N ILE A 29 -1.37 -10.10 0.27
CA ILE A 29 -0.40 -11.07 0.82
C ILE A 29 -1.13 -12.34 1.26
N SER A 30 -2.26 -12.24 1.95
CA SER A 30 -3.07 -13.41 2.32
C SER A 30 -3.49 -14.24 1.10
N GLY A 31 -3.93 -13.60 0.01
CA GLY A 31 -4.29 -14.29 -1.22
C GLY A 31 -3.09 -14.95 -1.91
N MET A 32 -1.96 -14.25 -1.97
CA MET A 32 -0.70 -14.79 -2.48
C MET A 32 -0.20 -15.97 -1.66
N SER A 33 -0.33 -15.92 -0.33
CA SER A 33 0.00 -17.03 0.56
C SER A 33 -0.89 -18.26 0.28
N MET A 34 -2.19 -18.08 0.04
CA MET A 34 -3.07 -19.18 -0.36
C MET A 34 -2.64 -19.82 -1.68
N ILE A 35 -2.34 -18.99 -2.70
CA ILE A 35 -1.85 -19.49 -4.00
C ILE A 35 -0.53 -20.26 -3.82
N HIS A 36 0.42 -19.70 -3.07
CA HIS A 36 1.72 -20.32 -2.81
C HIS A 36 1.63 -21.66 -2.06
N LEU A 37 0.57 -21.89 -1.28
CA LEU A 37 0.38 -23.17 -0.59
C LEU A 37 -0.28 -24.24 -1.47
N LEU A 38 -0.97 -23.83 -2.55
CA LEU A 38 -1.67 -24.74 -3.46
C LEU A 38 -0.83 -25.16 -4.67
N PHE A 39 0.23 -24.41 -5.00
CA PHE A 39 1.15 -24.65 -6.12
C PHE A 39 2.60 -24.61 -5.65
#